data_AF-A0A2V3HZR0-F1
#
_entry.id   AF-A0A2V3HZR0-F1
#
_cell.length_a   1.000
_cell.length_b   1.000
_cell.length_c   1.000
_cell.angle_alpha   90.00
_cell.angle_beta   90.00
_cell.angle_gamma   90.00
#
_symmetry.space_group_name_H-M   'P 1'
#
loop_
_entity.id
_entity.type
_entity.pdbx_description
1 polymer ?
#
loop_
_entity_poly.entity_id
_entity_poly.type
_entity_poly.pdbx_seq_one_letter_code
_entity_poly.pdbx_strand_id
1 'polypeptide(L)'
;TIEQINQDRDNFLERINHNVEKELEKVGLNLINVNIVDITDQSDYIESIGKKAAATAVENARVDVADAERDGAIGAAKADRAREIEVAENIAEATKGRKAAEADQRVYVENQEALAISGENIAQAEIANANADLTEARAAAKQRADVATAKAEAVIQKSVYLEEEARLEASEIVRENIQKRQIEIAAEAEAERQRRVARGEADAILSIYEAEANGIRQVLDAKAKGYQNLVASTAGDPKAAATLLMVEKIESMVSAQVEAIRNLKIDKITVWDSGGNDDGSSATSNFVSSLVQSLPPIHDVAKMAGVDLPDYLGSLTEDDDGE
;
A
#
# COMPACT_ATOMS: atom_id res chain seq x y z
N THR A 1 30.10 -54.18 -147.25
CA THR A 1 30.01 -52.71 -147.46
C THR A 1 31.35 -52.07 -147.09
N ILE A 2 31.60 -50.79 -147.43
CA ILE A 2 32.86 -50.09 -147.08
C ILE A 2 33.10 -50.14 -145.56
N GLU A 3 32.03 -50.08 -144.76
CA GLU A 3 32.06 -50.17 -143.29
C GLU A 3 32.56 -51.54 -142.80
N GLN A 4 32.11 -52.64 -143.42
CA GLN A 4 32.55 -54.00 -143.08
C GLN A 4 34.03 -54.22 -143.40
N ILE A 5 34.54 -53.64 -144.50
CA ILE A 5 35.96 -53.71 -144.86
C ILE A 5 36.83 -53.00 -143.83
N ASN A 6 36.33 -51.90 -143.22
CA ASN A 6 37.07 -51.16 -142.19
C ASN A 6 36.95 -51.78 -140.79
N GLN A 7 35.79 -52.35 -140.45
CA GLN A 7 35.54 -52.98 -139.15
C GLN A 7 36.15 -54.39 -139.03
N ASP A 8 36.20 -55.15 -140.12
CA ASP A 8 36.67 -56.54 -140.14
C ASP A 8 37.63 -56.78 -141.33
N ARG A 9 38.85 -56.28 -141.17
CA ARG A 9 39.91 -56.33 -142.19
C ARG A 9 40.40 -57.75 -142.47
N ASP A 10 40.37 -58.60 -141.45
CA ASP A 10 40.87 -59.97 -141.53
C ASP A 10 39.98 -60.82 -142.44
N ASN A 11 38.65 -60.67 -142.33
CA ASN A 11 37.70 -61.36 -143.21
C ASN A 11 37.86 -60.93 -144.69
N PHE A 12 38.15 -59.65 -144.92
CA PHE A 12 38.34 -59.12 -146.28
C PHE A 12 39.63 -59.68 -146.94
N LEU A 13 40.73 -59.76 -146.19
CA LEU A 13 42.00 -60.34 -146.66
C LEU A 13 41.85 -61.80 -147.09
N GLU A 14 41.14 -62.59 -146.30
CA GLU A 14 40.90 -64.01 -146.58
C GLU A 14 40.17 -64.21 -147.91
N ARG A 15 39.13 -63.39 -148.17
CA ARG A 15 38.35 -63.44 -149.41
C ARG A 15 39.16 -63.00 -150.63
N ILE A 16 40.10 -62.07 -150.50
CA ILE A 16 40.99 -61.68 -151.59
C ILE A 16 41.95 -62.82 -151.92
N ASN A 17 42.62 -63.38 -150.90
CA ASN A 17 43.57 -64.48 -151.10
C ASN A 17 42.93 -65.64 -151.86
N HIS A 18 41.75 -66.11 -151.42
CA HIS A 18 41.08 -67.24 -152.05
C HIS A 18 40.72 -67.01 -153.54
N ASN A 19 40.28 -65.79 -153.89
CA ASN A 19 39.89 -65.50 -155.28
C ASN A 19 41.10 -65.28 -156.19
N VAL A 20 42.13 -64.59 -155.70
CA VAL A 20 43.33 -64.29 -156.50
C VAL A 20 44.18 -65.55 -156.69
N GLU A 21 44.32 -66.39 -155.67
CA GLU A 21 45.00 -67.68 -155.74
C GLU A 21 44.39 -68.57 -156.85
N LYS A 22 43.06 -68.68 -156.87
CA LYS A 22 42.33 -69.47 -157.88
C LYS A 22 42.50 -68.97 -159.32
N GLU A 23 42.70 -67.66 -159.52
CA GLU A 23 42.97 -67.11 -160.86
C GLU A 23 44.43 -67.28 -161.28
N LEU A 24 45.37 -67.18 -160.34
CA LEU A 24 46.80 -67.37 -160.61
C LEU A 24 47.15 -68.84 -160.90
N GLU A 25 46.49 -69.79 -160.25
CA GLU A 25 46.66 -71.23 -160.50
C GLU A 25 46.38 -71.62 -161.95
N LYS A 26 45.39 -70.98 -162.61
CA LYS A 26 45.07 -71.25 -164.03
C LYS A 26 46.22 -70.91 -164.97
N VAL A 27 47.12 -70.04 -164.55
CA VAL A 27 48.30 -69.59 -165.31
C VAL A 27 49.59 -70.23 -164.76
N GLY A 28 49.48 -71.13 -163.78
CA GLY A 28 50.59 -71.88 -163.20
C GLY A 28 51.42 -71.13 -162.14
N LEU A 29 50.88 -70.07 -161.54
CA LEU A 29 51.54 -69.28 -160.49
C LEU A 29 50.89 -69.51 -159.12
N ASN A 30 51.69 -69.62 -158.07
CA ASN A 30 51.20 -69.75 -156.68
C ASN A 30 51.35 -68.43 -155.93
N LEU A 31 50.28 -68.03 -155.25
CA LEU A 31 50.27 -66.86 -154.37
C LEU A 31 50.88 -67.25 -153.00
N ILE A 32 51.85 -66.47 -152.49
CA ILE A 32 52.49 -66.77 -151.19
C ILE A 32 51.96 -65.85 -150.08
N ASN A 33 51.80 -64.56 -150.37
CA ASN A 33 51.27 -63.59 -149.40
C ASN A 33 50.71 -62.37 -150.11
N VAL A 34 49.61 -61.83 -149.59
CA VAL A 34 49.05 -60.53 -149.96
C VAL A 34 48.81 -59.75 -148.67
N ASN A 35 49.44 -58.58 -148.57
CA ASN A 35 49.20 -57.63 -147.51
C ASN A 35 48.48 -56.40 -148.08
N ILE A 36 47.48 -55.91 -147.37
CA ILE A 36 46.88 -54.60 -147.64
C ILE A 36 47.70 -53.56 -146.89
N VAL A 37 48.23 -52.58 -147.60
CA VAL A 37 49.07 -51.52 -147.02
C VAL A 37 48.21 -50.36 -146.52
N ASP A 38 47.30 -49.88 -147.35
CA ASP A 38 46.41 -48.78 -147.00
C ASP A 38 45.07 -48.92 -147.73
N ILE A 39 43.99 -48.43 -147.12
CA ILE A 39 42.64 -48.41 -147.69
C ILE A 39 42.20 -46.95 -147.76
N THR A 40 42.25 -46.40 -148.95
CA THR A 40 41.87 -45.01 -149.22
C THR A 40 40.61 -44.98 -150.07
N ASP A 41 39.76 -43.99 -149.79
CA ASP A 41 38.56 -43.69 -150.57
C ASP A 41 38.78 -42.36 -151.32
N GLN A 42 38.22 -42.22 -152.51
CA GLN A 42 38.22 -40.97 -153.27
C GLN A 42 37.14 -39.98 -152.78
N SER A 43 36.13 -40.50 -152.07
CA SER A 43 35.18 -39.70 -151.30
C SER A 43 35.61 -39.75 -149.84
N ASP A 44 35.74 -38.62 -149.14
CA ASP A 44 36.23 -38.53 -147.74
C ASP A 44 35.32 -39.21 -146.67
N TYR A 45 34.61 -40.28 -147.04
CA TYR A 45 33.60 -41.00 -146.28
C TYR A 45 34.19 -41.76 -145.08
N ILE A 46 35.30 -42.47 -145.26
CA ILE A 46 35.98 -43.22 -144.18
C ILE A 46 36.48 -42.25 -143.09
N GLU A 47 37.06 -41.13 -143.51
CA GLU A 47 37.52 -40.08 -142.58
C GLU A 47 36.33 -39.48 -141.81
N SER A 48 35.21 -39.23 -142.48
CA SER A 48 33.99 -38.67 -141.89
C SER A 48 33.33 -39.62 -140.87
N ILE A 49 33.32 -40.94 -141.12
CA ILE A 49 32.85 -41.94 -140.15
C ILE A 49 33.78 -41.99 -138.93
N GLY A 50 35.10 -41.95 -139.14
CA GLY A 50 36.07 -41.88 -138.04
C GLY A 50 35.86 -40.63 -137.18
N LYS A 51 35.69 -39.45 -137.79
CA LYS A 51 35.36 -38.20 -137.09
C LYS A 51 34.05 -38.29 -136.33
N LYS A 52 32.99 -38.88 -136.91
CA LYS A 52 31.68 -39.06 -136.26
C LYS A 52 31.77 -40.02 -135.07
N ALA A 53 32.45 -41.15 -135.22
CA ALA A 53 32.64 -42.13 -134.14
C ALA A 53 33.46 -41.54 -132.99
N ALA A 54 34.54 -40.82 -133.29
CA ALA A 54 35.35 -40.11 -132.29
C ALA A 54 34.55 -39.03 -131.57
N ALA A 55 33.78 -38.20 -132.28
CA ALA A 55 32.91 -37.19 -131.67
C ALA A 55 31.83 -37.81 -130.77
N THR A 56 31.23 -38.94 -131.20
CA THR A 56 30.23 -39.67 -130.41
C THR A 56 30.85 -40.27 -129.14
N ALA A 57 32.06 -40.82 -129.23
CA ALA A 57 32.78 -41.34 -128.07
C ALA A 57 33.13 -40.24 -127.07
N VAL A 58 33.57 -39.07 -127.55
CA VAL A 58 33.85 -37.89 -126.71
C VAL A 58 32.59 -37.38 -126.04
N GLU A 59 31.46 -37.33 -126.75
CA GLU A 59 30.20 -36.86 -126.18
C GLU A 59 29.64 -37.85 -125.15
N ASN A 60 29.68 -39.16 -125.43
CA ASN A 60 29.30 -40.17 -124.44
C ASN A 60 30.17 -40.08 -123.17
N ALA A 61 31.49 -39.91 -123.32
CA ALA A 61 32.37 -39.71 -122.16
C ALA A 61 32.04 -38.43 -121.38
N ARG A 62 31.62 -37.34 -122.07
CA ARG A 62 31.15 -36.13 -121.39
C ARG A 62 29.85 -36.35 -120.62
N VAL A 63 28.91 -37.13 -121.18
CA VAL A 63 27.67 -37.49 -120.49
C VAL A 63 27.99 -38.31 -119.24
N ASP A 64 28.86 -39.32 -119.35
CA ASP A 64 29.25 -40.17 -118.22
C ASP A 64 29.93 -39.35 -117.10
N VAL A 65 30.81 -38.42 -117.46
CA VAL A 65 31.43 -37.49 -116.51
C VAL A 65 30.39 -36.58 -115.85
N ALA A 66 29.47 -36.01 -116.63
CA ALA A 66 28.43 -35.13 -116.10
C ALA A 66 27.45 -35.88 -115.16
N ASP A 67 27.10 -37.13 -115.49
CA ASP A 67 26.28 -37.98 -114.63
C ASP A 67 27.01 -38.35 -113.33
N ALA A 68 28.30 -38.69 -113.41
CA ALA A 68 29.12 -38.96 -112.22
C ALA A 68 29.28 -37.72 -111.34
N GLU A 69 29.48 -36.53 -111.92
CA GLU A 69 29.54 -35.26 -111.20
C GLU A 69 28.19 -34.93 -110.54
N ARG A 70 27.07 -35.11 -111.26
CA ARG A 70 25.72 -34.89 -110.72
C ARG A 70 25.46 -35.82 -109.53
N ASP A 71 25.73 -37.11 -109.69
CA ASP A 71 25.45 -38.11 -108.66
C ASP A 71 26.37 -37.92 -107.44
N GLY A 72 27.63 -37.53 -107.67
CA GLY A 72 28.57 -37.12 -106.63
C GLY A 72 28.08 -35.89 -105.85
N ALA A 73 27.60 -34.85 -106.55
CA ALA A 73 27.05 -33.65 -105.93
C ALA A 73 25.77 -33.95 -105.13
N ILE A 74 24.88 -34.82 -105.64
CA ILE A 74 23.68 -35.26 -104.91
C ILE A 74 24.07 -36.07 -103.67
N GLY A 75 25.06 -36.95 -103.78
CA GLY A 75 25.59 -37.74 -102.66
C GLY A 75 26.17 -36.84 -101.57
N ALA A 76 26.99 -35.86 -101.95
CA ALA A 76 27.56 -34.88 -101.04
C ALA A 76 26.46 -34.06 -100.34
N ALA A 77 25.50 -33.51 -101.09
CA ALA A 77 24.40 -32.72 -100.53
C ALA A 77 23.51 -33.54 -99.57
N LYS A 78 23.28 -34.83 -99.86
CA LYS A 78 22.55 -35.73 -98.95
C LYS A 78 23.33 -35.98 -97.66
N ALA A 79 24.63 -36.23 -97.76
CA ALA A 79 25.50 -36.44 -96.59
C ALA A 79 25.60 -35.18 -95.73
N ASP A 80 25.71 -34.01 -96.36
CA ASP A 80 25.73 -32.72 -95.67
C ASP A 80 24.41 -32.45 -94.93
N ARG A 81 23.28 -32.65 -95.60
CA ARG A 81 21.96 -32.51 -94.98
C ARG A 81 21.78 -33.46 -93.80
N ALA A 82 22.17 -34.73 -93.95
CA ALA A 82 22.04 -35.72 -92.89
C ALA A 82 22.87 -35.32 -91.66
N ARG A 83 24.11 -34.87 -91.87
CA ARG A 83 24.99 -34.37 -90.82
C ARG A 83 24.38 -33.16 -90.11
N GLU A 84 23.87 -32.18 -90.85
CA GLU A 84 23.26 -30.98 -90.26
C GLU A 84 22.04 -31.32 -89.40
N ILE A 85 21.18 -32.24 -89.86
CA ILE A 85 20.02 -32.70 -89.09
C ILE A 85 20.47 -33.37 -87.79
N GLU A 86 21.40 -34.32 -87.88
CA GLU A 86 21.88 -35.07 -86.71
C GLU A 86 22.58 -34.16 -85.70
N VAL A 87 23.40 -33.22 -86.17
CA VAL A 87 24.04 -32.22 -85.29
C VAL A 87 22.99 -31.33 -84.63
N ALA A 88 21.99 -30.86 -85.38
CA ALA A 88 20.92 -30.02 -84.82
C ALA A 88 20.08 -30.77 -83.78
N GLU A 89 19.76 -32.04 -84.02
CA GLU A 89 19.03 -32.91 -83.09
C GLU A 89 19.81 -33.12 -81.79
N ASN A 90 21.09 -33.46 -81.89
CA ASN A 90 21.96 -33.64 -80.72
C ASN A 90 22.10 -32.34 -79.90
N ILE A 91 22.22 -31.17 -80.56
CA ILE A 91 22.25 -29.87 -79.87
C ILE A 91 20.90 -29.60 -79.18
N ALA A 92 19.78 -29.89 -79.84
CA ALA A 92 18.45 -29.71 -79.25
C ALA A 92 18.25 -30.61 -78.02
N GLU A 93 18.72 -31.86 -78.07
CA GLU A 93 18.66 -32.79 -76.94
C GLU A 93 19.58 -32.36 -75.79
N ALA A 94 20.81 -31.96 -76.09
CA ALA A 94 21.74 -31.44 -75.08
C ALA A 94 21.21 -30.17 -74.39
N THR A 95 20.58 -29.27 -75.14
CA THR A 95 19.97 -28.06 -74.56
C THR A 95 18.76 -28.37 -73.70
N LYS A 96 17.90 -29.32 -74.10
CA LYS A 96 16.80 -29.83 -73.27
C LYS A 96 17.31 -30.47 -71.98
N GLY A 97 18.30 -31.37 -72.07
CA GLY A 97 18.90 -32.03 -70.92
C GLY A 97 19.54 -31.05 -69.94
N ARG A 98 20.27 -30.05 -70.45
CA ARG A 98 20.84 -28.98 -69.61
C ARG A 98 19.76 -28.16 -68.91
N LYS A 99 18.66 -27.83 -69.60
CA LYS A 99 17.56 -27.08 -68.99
C LYS A 99 16.78 -27.89 -67.96
N ALA A 100 16.61 -29.19 -68.18
CA ALA A 100 16.03 -30.10 -67.19
C ALA A 100 16.92 -30.16 -65.93
N ALA A 101 18.23 -30.38 -66.09
CA ALA A 101 19.16 -30.41 -64.96
C ALA A 101 19.21 -29.08 -64.18
N GLU A 102 19.17 -27.94 -64.88
CA GLU A 102 19.09 -26.62 -64.25
C GLU A 102 17.78 -26.42 -63.47
N ALA A 103 16.65 -26.89 -64.01
CA ALA A 103 15.37 -26.86 -63.31
C ALA A 103 15.38 -27.75 -62.06
N ASP A 104 15.88 -28.98 -62.18
CA ASP A 104 16.00 -29.92 -61.06
C ASP A 104 16.90 -29.37 -59.97
N GLN A 105 18.04 -28.79 -60.35
CA GLN A 105 18.95 -28.12 -59.42
C GLN A 105 18.25 -26.97 -58.69
N ARG A 106 17.53 -26.09 -59.41
CA ARG A 106 16.78 -24.99 -58.78
C ARG A 106 15.72 -25.50 -57.81
N VAL A 107 14.92 -26.49 -58.23
CA VAL A 107 13.89 -27.08 -57.35
C VAL A 107 14.53 -27.70 -56.10
N TYR A 108 15.66 -28.39 -56.24
CA TYR A 108 16.38 -28.95 -55.11
C TYR A 108 16.90 -27.88 -54.14
N VAL A 109 17.53 -26.82 -54.67
CA VAL A 109 18.05 -25.71 -53.85
C VAL A 109 16.91 -25.01 -53.11
N GLU A 110 15.84 -24.64 -53.81
CA GLU A 110 14.68 -23.95 -53.22
C GLU A 110 13.99 -24.82 -52.16
N ASN A 111 13.91 -26.14 -52.35
CA ASN A 111 13.39 -27.06 -51.33
C ASN A 111 14.27 -27.10 -50.08
N GLN A 112 15.59 -27.11 -50.24
CA GLN A 112 16.52 -27.07 -49.10
C GLN A 112 16.45 -25.72 -48.37
N GLU A 113 16.34 -24.62 -49.11
CA GLU A 113 16.14 -23.29 -48.53
C GLU A 113 14.80 -23.21 -47.77
N ALA A 114 13.71 -23.73 -48.34
CA ALA A 114 12.42 -23.78 -47.66
C ALA A 114 12.47 -24.61 -46.36
N LEU A 115 13.16 -25.76 -46.38
CA LEU A 115 13.39 -26.56 -45.17
C LEU A 115 14.24 -25.82 -44.13
N ALA A 116 15.30 -25.13 -44.57
CA ALA A 116 16.16 -24.33 -43.68
C ALA A 116 15.37 -23.19 -43.04
N ILE A 117 14.61 -22.42 -43.82
CA ILE A 117 13.74 -21.33 -43.33
C ILE A 117 12.68 -21.87 -42.37
N SER A 118 12.06 -23.02 -42.69
CA SER A 118 11.11 -23.66 -41.78
C SER A 118 11.77 -24.07 -40.46
N GLY A 119 12.98 -24.64 -40.51
CA GLY A 119 13.73 -25.01 -39.32
C GLY A 119 14.12 -23.79 -38.48
N GLU A 120 14.55 -22.69 -39.12
CA GLU A 120 14.87 -21.43 -38.47
C GLU A 120 13.64 -20.82 -37.79
N ASN A 121 12.48 -20.79 -38.46
CA ASN A 121 11.23 -20.30 -37.89
C ASN A 121 10.79 -21.13 -36.67
N ILE A 122 10.93 -22.46 -36.73
CA ILE A 122 10.63 -23.34 -35.59
C ILE A 122 11.57 -23.03 -34.43
N ALA A 123 12.88 -22.96 -34.67
CA ALA A 123 13.85 -22.63 -33.64
C ALA A 123 13.60 -21.24 -33.04
N GLN A 124 13.24 -20.26 -33.85
CA GLN A 124 12.90 -18.92 -33.40
C GLN A 124 11.61 -18.90 -32.56
N ALA A 125 10.60 -19.68 -32.94
CA ALA A 125 9.39 -19.87 -32.16
C ALA A 125 9.67 -20.55 -30.80
N GLU A 126 10.52 -21.58 -30.77
CA GLU A 126 10.97 -22.22 -29.53
C GLU A 126 11.73 -21.26 -28.62
N ILE A 127 12.64 -20.46 -29.17
CA ILE A 127 13.36 -19.41 -28.44
C ILE A 127 12.38 -18.38 -27.87
N ALA A 128 11.38 -17.95 -28.65
CA ALA A 128 10.37 -17.01 -28.20
C ALA A 128 9.53 -17.57 -27.04
N ASN A 129 9.10 -18.84 -27.14
CA ASN A 129 8.38 -19.52 -26.07
C ASN A 129 9.24 -19.69 -24.81
N ALA A 130 10.48 -20.15 -24.96
CA ALA A 130 11.41 -20.28 -23.83
C ALA A 130 11.70 -18.94 -23.14
N ASN A 131 11.80 -17.86 -23.92
CA ASN A 131 11.92 -16.50 -23.38
C ASN A 131 10.64 -16.05 -22.66
N ALA A 132 9.47 -16.35 -23.21
CA ALA A 132 8.19 -16.05 -22.56
C ALA A 132 8.10 -16.77 -21.19
N ASP A 133 8.38 -18.07 -21.16
CA ASP A 133 8.40 -18.87 -19.92
C ASP A 133 9.42 -18.32 -18.91
N LEU A 134 10.62 -17.95 -19.37
CA LEU A 134 11.65 -17.33 -18.53
C LEU A 134 11.15 -16.00 -17.94
N THR A 135 10.46 -15.18 -18.73
CA THR A 135 9.90 -13.90 -18.24
C THR A 135 8.77 -14.12 -17.24
N GLU A 136 7.89 -15.08 -17.46
CA GLU A 136 6.84 -15.45 -16.51
C GLU A 136 7.44 -15.96 -15.19
N ALA A 137 8.41 -16.87 -15.26
CA ALA A 137 9.12 -17.39 -14.09
C ALA A 137 9.82 -16.28 -13.31
N ARG A 138 10.46 -15.32 -14.00
CA ARG A 138 11.08 -14.14 -13.38
C ARG A 138 10.05 -13.21 -12.73
N ALA A 139 8.93 -12.95 -13.39
CA ALA A 139 7.85 -12.13 -12.82
C ALA A 139 7.26 -12.78 -11.57
N ALA A 140 7.00 -14.09 -11.60
CA ALA A 140 6.52 -14.86 -10.46
C ALA A 140 7.54 -14.93 -9.31
N ALA A 141 8.84 -15.03 -9.61
CA ALA A 141 9.90 -14.94 -8.61
C ALA A 141 9.96 -13.55 -7.97
N LYS A 142 9.86 -12.49 -8.78
CA LYS A 142 9.83 -11.10 -8.31
C LYS A 142 8.60 -10.83 -7.43
N GLN A 143 7.41 -11.23 -7.86
CA GLN A 143 6.20 -11.09 -7.06
C GLN A 143 6.32 -11.79 -5.70
N ARG A 144 6.90 -13.00 -5.67
CA ARG A 144 7.17 -13.71 -4.41
C ARG A 144 8.16 -12.96 -3.52
N ALA A 145 9.21 -12.39 -4.11
CA ALA A 145 10.18 -11.56 -3.39
C ALA A 145 9.51 -10.30 -2.81
N ASP A 146 8.75 -9.57 -3.62
CA ASP A 146 8.06 -8.34 -3.22
C ASP A 146 7.03 -8.61 -2.09
N VAL A 147 6.26 -9.71 -2.20
CA VAL A 147 5.33 -10.14 -1.14
C VAL A 147 6.08 -10.52 0.15
N ALA A 148 7.25 -11.16 0.04
CA ALA A 148 8.06 -11.48 1.22
C ALA A 148 8.60 -10.21 1.90
N THR A 149 9.10 -9.25 1.11
CA THR A 149 9.58 -7.95 1.61
C THR A 149 8.45 -7.16 2.27
N ALA A 150 7.29 -7.02 1.60
CA ALA A 150 6.14 -6.31 2.15
C ALA A 150 5.61 -6.96 3.44
N LYS A 151 5.61 -8.30 3.52
CA LYS A 151 5.27 -9.01 4.76
C LYS A 151 6.28 -8.74 5.88
N ALA A 152 7.58 -8.76 5.57
CA ALA A 152 8.62 -8.45 6.55
C ALA A 152 8.50 -7.02 7.07
N GLU A 153 8.29 -6.04 6.17
CA GLU A 153 8.06 -4.64 6.51
C GLU A 153 6.79 -4.46 7.36
N ALA A 154 5.69 -5.12 7.00
CA ALA A 154 4.45 -5.06 7.78
C ALA A 154 4.62 -5.59 9.20
N VAL A 155 5.43 -6.65 9.39
CA VAL A 155 5.76 -7.17 10.72
C VAL A 155 6.61 -6.16 11.50
N ILE A 156 7.62 -5.57 10.87
CA ILE A 156 8.46 -4.53 11.51
C ILE A 156 7.62 -3.33 11.93
N GLN A 157 6.77 -2.81 11.04
CA GLN A 157 5.88 -1.68 11.32
C GLN A 157 4.89 -1.99 12.43
N LYS A 158 4.33 -3.21 12.47
CA LYS A 158 3.46 -3.64 13.56
C LYS A 158 4.20 -3.67 14.89
N SER A 159 5.44 -4.16 14.93
CA SER A 159 6.26 -4.16 16.14
C SER A 159 6.56 -2.73 16.62
N VAL A 160 6.95 -1.83 15.72
CA VAL A 160 7.21 -0.41 16.06
C VAL A 160 5.94 0.27 16.58
N TYR A 161 4.79 0.01 15.95
CA TYR A 161 3.51 0.55 16.41
C TYR A 161 3.16 0.08 17.83
N LEU A 162 3.33 -1.21 18.10
CA LEU A 162 3.08 -1.77 19.43
C LEU A 162 4.04 -1.21 20.50
N GLU A 163 5.32 -1.02 20.16
CA GLU A 163 6.28 -0.38 21.05
C GLU A 163 5.91 1.08 21.34
N GLU A 164 5.46 1.83 20.33
CA GLU A 164 5.03 3.22 20.48
C GLU A 164 3.73 3.32 21.30
N GLU A 165 2.75 2.44 21.05
CA GLU A 165 1.51 2.35 21.84
C GLU A 165 1.82 2.08 23.31
N ALA A 166 2.67 1.09 23.61
CA ALA A 166 3.11 0.79 24.96
C ALA A 166 3.86 1.96 25.63
N ARG A 167 4.65 2.73 24.87
CA ARG A 167 5.34 3.93 25.37
C ARG A 167 4.36 5.03 25.72
N LEU A 168 3.37 5.27 24.85
CA LEU A 168 2.33 6.28 25.06
C LEU A 168 1.47 5.91 26.27
N GLU A 169 1.02 4.66 26.37
CA GLU A 169 0.25 4.16 27.52
C GLU A 169 1.05 4.30 28.82
N ALA A 170 2.33 3.89 28.84
CA ALA A 170 3.20 4.08 29.99
C ALA A 170 3.34 5.56 30.39
N SER A 171 3.44 6.48 29.42
CA SER A 171 3.51 7.91 29.69
C SER A 171 2.21 8.49 30.27
N GLU A 172 1.06 8.00 29.81
CA GLU A 172 -0.25 8.41 30.31
C GLU A 172 -0.48 7.87 31.73
N ILE A 173 -0.16 6.59 31.98
CA ILE A 173 -0.18 6.00 33.32
C ILE A 173 0.72 6.79 34.29
N VAL A 174 1.91 7.21 33.86
CA VAL A 174 2.78 8.05 34.69
C VAL A 174 2.13 9.41 34.97
N ARG A 175 1.53 10.06 33.96
CA ARG A 175 0.81 11.33 34.12
C ARG A 175 -0.36 11.20 35.10
N GLU A 176 -1.18 10.16 34.97
CA GLU A 176 -2.31 9.89 35.87
C GLU A 176 -1.84 9.60 37.30
N ASN A 177 -0.78 8.81 37.47
CA ASN A 177 -0.20 8.55 38.79
C ASN A 177 0.36 9.82 39.44
N ILE A 178 0.99 10.71 38.67
CA ILE A 178 1.44 12.03 39.15
C ILE A 178 0.23 12.87 39.59
N GLN A 179 -0.84 12.93 38.79
CA GLN A 179 -2.05 13.67 39.15
C GLN A 179 -2.72 13.11 40.40
N LYS A 180 -2.85 11.78 40.51
CA LYS A 180 -3.37 11.12 41.71
C LYS A 180 -2.54 11.48 42.94
N ARG A 181 -1.21 11.39 42.85
CA ARG A 181 -0.31 11.75 43.95
C ARG A 181 -0.37 13.24 44.29
N GLN A 182 -0.54 14.12 43.30
CA GLN A 182 -0.72 15.55 43.53
C GLN A 182 -2.04 15.84 44.27
N ILE A 183 -3.13 15.17 43.91
CA ILE A 183 -4.42 15.28 44.60
C ILE A 183 -4.32 14.76 46.03
N GLU A 184 -3.66 13.61 46.24
CA GLU A 184 -3.44 13.04 47.57
C GLU A 184 -2.62 13.97 48.47
N ILE A 185 -1.50 14.49 47.97
CA ILE A 185 -0.66 15.47 48.68
C ILE A 185 -1.46 16.76 48.96
N ALA A 186 -2.24 17.26 48.00
CA ALA A 186 -3.05 18.46 48.18
C ALA A 186 -4.15 18.25 49.24
N ALA A 187 -4.81 17.09 49.23
CA ALA A 187 -5.80 16.72 50.23
C ALA A 187 -5.18 16.56 51.62
N GLU A 188 -4.00 15.93 51.72
CA GLU A 188 -3.25 15.81 52.97
C GLU A 188 -2.78 17.18 53.50
N ALA A 189 -2.28 18.04 52.62
CA ALA A 189 -1.87 19.39 52.97
C ALA A 189 -3.05 20.24 53.46
N GLU A 190 -4.23 20.13 52.83
CA GLU A 190 -5.43 20.83 53.27
C GLU A 190 -5.95 20.28 54.61
N ALA A 191 -5.92 18.95 54.80
CA ALA A 191 -6.28 18.33 56.08
C ALA A 191 -5.34 18.78 57.21
N GLU A 192 -4.03 18.83 56.97
CA GLU A 192 -3.06 19.27 57.96
C GLU A 192 -3.15 20.78 58.23
N ARG A 193 -3.46 21.59 57.20
CA ARG A 193 -3.76 23.02 57.36
C ARG A 193 -4.97 23.22 58.27
N GLN A 194 -6.07 22.50 58.03
CA GLN A 194 -7.26 22.56 58.87
C GLN A 194 -6.98 22.12 60.31
N ARG A 195 -6.20 21.04 60.51
CA ARG A 195 -5.77 20.61 61.85
C ARG A 195 -4.97 21.67 62.58
N ARG A 196 -4.03 22.33 61.89
CA ARG A 196 -3.20 23.38 62.50
C ARG A 196 -4.02 24.61 62.84
N VAL A 197 -4.95 25.02 61.98
CA VAL A 197 -5.88 26.13 62.24
C VAL A 197 -6.76 25.80 63.44
N ALA A 198 -7.39 24.63 63.47
CA ALA A 198 -8.23 24.20 64.59
C ALA A 198 -7.45 24.09 65.91
N ARG A 199 -6.19 23.62 65.90
CA ARG A 199 -5.31 23.66 67.07
C ARG A 199 -4.98 25.09 67.51
N GLY A 200 -4.63 25.96 66.57
CA GLY A 200 -4.36 27.37 66.89
C GLY A 200 -5.58 28.09 67.48
N GLU A 201 -6.78 27.81 66.98
CA GLU A 201 -8.05 28.31 67.54
C GLU A 201 -8.30 27.75 68.94
N ALA A 202 -8.09 26.44 69.16
CA ALA A 202 -8.23 25.82 70.47
C ALA A 202 -7.24 26.41 71.50
N ASP A 203 -5.97 26.57 71.12
CA ASP A 203 -4.94 27.16 71.96
C ASP A 203 -5.24 28.64 72.29
N ALA A 204 -5.74 29.41 71.32
CA ALA A 204 -6.15 30.80 71.54
C ALA A 204 -7.33 30.90 72.52
N ILE A 205 -8.33 30.02 72.38
CA ILE A 205 -9.49 29.96 73.28
C ILE A 205 -9.05 29.56 74.69
N LEU A 206 -8.19 28.54 74.83
CA LEU A 206 -7.65 28.12 76.12
C LEU A 206 -6.88 29.27 76.78
N SER A 207 -6.03 29.99 76.04
CA SER A 207 -5.27 31.12 76.59
C SER A 207 -6.18 32.27 77.05
N ILE A 208 -7.30 32.54 76.36
CA ILE A 208 -8.28 33.55 76.80
C ILE A 208 -8.93 33.10 78.12
N TYR A 209 -9.40 31.86 78.19
CA TYR A 209 -10.04 31.32 79.40
C TYR A 209 -9.07 31.24 80.58
N GLU A 210 -7.81 30.85 80.37
CA GLU A 210 -6.79 30.87 81.41
C GLU A 210 -6.48 32.29 81.88
N ALA A 211 -6.40 33.26 80.97
CA ALA A 211 -6.20 34.66 81.33
C ALA A 211 -7.37 35.22 82.15
N GLU A 212 -8.61 34.90 81.75
CA GLU A 212 -9.82 35.29 82.47
C GLU A 212 -9.89 34.62 83.85
N ALA A 213 -9.65 33.30 83.93
CA ALA A 213 -9.62 32.56 85.18
C ALA A 213 -8.54 33.10 86.14
N ASN A 214 -7.36 33.42 85.62
CA ASN A 214 -6.29 34.04 86.41
C ASN A 214 -6.67 35.45 86.88
N GLY A 215 -7.29 36.27 86.02
CA GLY A 215 -7.78 37.60 86.37
C GLY A 215 -8.83 37.54 87.48
N ILE A 216 -9.83 36.68 87.33
CA ILE A 216 -10.88 36.45 88.33
C ILE A 216 -10.26 35.97 89.65
N ARG A 217 -9.34 35.00 89.60
CA ARG A 217 -8.64 34.49 90.79
C ARG A 217 -7.89 35.60 91.52
N GLN A 218 -7.15 36.46 90.80
CA GLN A 218 -6.45 37.59 91.42
C GLN A 218 -7.40 38.60 92.07
N VAL A 219 -8.55 38.89 91.44
CA VAL A 219 -9.58 39.77 92.02
C VAL A 219 -10.17 39.13 93.28
N LEU A 220 -10.47 37.83 93.27
CA LEU A 220 -11.00 37.11 94.42
C LEU A 220 -9.98 37.02 95.56
N ASP A 221 -8.71 36.74 95.26
CA ASP A 221 -7.64 36.72 96.26
C ASP A 221 -7.42 38.10 96.87
N ALA A 222 -7.47 39.17 96.07
CA ALA A 222 -7.39 40.54 96.56
C ALA A 222 -8.58 40.88 97.47
N LYS A 223 -9.81 40.47 97.10
CA LYS A 223 -11.00 40.61 97.95
C LYS A 223 -10.87 39.81 99.24
N ALA A 224 -10.40 38.57 99.18
CA ALA A 224 -10.19 37.72 100.36
C ALA A 224 -9.18 38.34 101.34
N LYS A 225 -8.05 38.86 100.83
CA LYS A 225 -7.08 39.63 101.63
C LYS A 225 -7.68 40.92 102.19
N GLY A 226 -8.49 41.64 101.40
CA GLY A 226 -9.23 42.81 101.85
C GLY A 226 -10.16 42.49 103.03
N TYR A 227 -10.93 41.41 102.93
CA TYR A 227 -11.80 40.93 104.01
C TYR A 227 -11.02 40.51 105.25
N GLN A 228 -9.88 39.82 105.09
CA GLN A 228 -9.02 39.47 106.22
C GLN A 228 -8.51 40.73 106.97
N ASN A 229 -8.12 41.77 106.24
CA ASN A 229 -7.66 43.03 106.84
C ASN A 229 -8.80 43.76 107.58
N LEU A 230 -10.03 43.71 107.07
CA LEU A 230 -11.20 44.30 107.72
C LEU A 230 -11.53 43.58 109.04
N VAL A 231 -11.45 42.25 109.05
CA VAL A 231 -11.65 41.42 110.25
C VAL A 231 -10.52 41.65 111.27
N ALA A 232 -9.27 41.78 110.82
CA ALA A 232 -8.15 42.12 111.70
C ALA A 232 -8.28 43.51 112.34
N SER A 233 -8.85 44.48 111.61
CA SER A 233 -9.03 45.86 112.08
C SER A 233 -10.16 46.02 113.11
N THR A 234 -11.05 45.04 113.23
CA THR A 234 -12.20 45.05 114.15
C THR A 234 -11.93 44.26 115.44
N ALA A 235 -10.66 44.20 115.86
CA ALA A 235 -10.20 43.50 117.08
C ALA A 235 -10.66 42.03 117.18
N GLY A 236 -10.99 41.40 116.05
CA GLY A 236 -11.40 39.99 115.99
C GLY A 236 -12.88 39.71 116.29
N ASP A 237 -13.77 40.72 116.32
CA ASP A 237 -15.22 40.48 116.44
C ASP A 237 -15.88 40.31 115.05
N PRO A 238 -16.31 39.09 114.67
CA PRO A 238 -16.95 38.83 113.37
C PRO A 238 -18.25 39.62 113.18
N LYS A 239 -18.94 40.00 114.27
CA LYS A 239 -20.21 40.74 114.20
C LYS A 239 -20.00 42.19 113.79
N ALA A 240 -18.92 42.83 114.24
CA ALA A 240 -18.58 44.20 113.88
C ALA A 240 -18.06 44.32 112.43
N ALA A 241 -17.30 43.32 111.96
CA ALA A 241 -16.91 43.25 110.55
C ALA A 241 -18.12 43.01 109.62
N ALA A 242 -19.08 42.19 110.06
CA ALA A 242 -20.32 41.94 109.31
C ALA A 242 -21.22 43.19 109.22
N THR A 243 -21.37 43.98 110.30
CA THR A 243 -22.13 45.24 110.24
C THR A 243 -21.45 46.27 109.35
N LEU A 244 -20.12 46.38 109.36
CA LEU A 244 -19.38 47.30 108.49
C LEU A 244 -19.50 46.89 107.01
N LEU A 245 -19.39 45.59 106.71
CA LEU A 245 -19.65 45.05 105.37
C LEU A 245 -21.11 45.22 104.95
N MET A 246 -22.08 45.11 105.87
CA MET A 246 -23.47 45.40 105.58
C MET A 246 -23.66 46.89 105.27
N VAL A 247 -23.03 47.82 105.98
CA VAL A 247 -23.11 49.25 105.65
C VAL A 247 -22.52 49.54 104.26
N GLU A 248 -21.38 48.96 103.90
CA GLU A 248 -20.79 49.08 102.55
C GLU A 248 -21.69 48.45 101.47
N LYS A 249 -22.27 47.27 101.76
CA LYS A 249 -23.18 46.60 100.83
C LYS A 249 -24.57 47.22 100.76
N ILE A 250 -25.01 47.97 101.78
CA ILE A 250 -26.24 48.77 101.74
C ILE A 250 -26.14 49.82 100.63
N GLU A 251 -24.99 50.44 100.40
CA GLU A 251 -24.84 51.37 99.25
C GLU A 251 -25.02 50.65 97.91
N SER A 252 -24.42 49.46 97.75
CA SER A 252 -24.59 48.65 96.53
C SER A 252 -26.00 48.09 96.37
N MET A 253 -26.66 47.71 97.46
CA MET A 253 -28.05 47.26 97.45
C MET A 253 -28.99 48.41 97.16
N VAL A 254 -28.82 49.58 97.78
CA VAL A 254 -29.61 50.78 97.48
C VAL A 254 -29.43 51.20 96.03
N SER A 255 -28.20 51.16 95.49
CA SER A 255 -27.97 51.43 94.07
C SER A 255 -28.67 50.40 93.17
N ALA A 256 -28.56 49.11 93.46
CA ALA A 256 -29.26 48.06 92.72
C ALA A 256 -30.79 48.16 92.86
N GLN A 257 -31.31 48.56 94.03
CA GLN A 257 -32.73 48.81 94.28
C GLN A 257 -33.22 50.03 93.51
N VAL A 258 -32.44 51.13 93.48
CA VAL A 258 -32.77 52.33 92.70
C VAL A 258 -32.72 52.03 91.21
N GLU A 259 -31.79 51.19 90.76
CA GLU A 259 -31.70 50.74 89.37
C GLU A 259 -32.87 49.80 89.00
N ALA A 260 -33.28 48.92 89.91
CA ALA A 260 -34.49 48.10 89.78
C ALA A 260 -35.78 48.95 89.79
N ILE A 261 -35.87 49.97 90.66
CA ILE A 261 -37.01 50.92 90.71
C ILE A 261 -37.03 51.80 89.45
N ARG A 262 -35.87 52.23 88.93
CA ARG A 262 -35.79 52.95 87.64
C ARG A 262 -36.32 52.13 86.48
N ASN A 263 -36.11 50.81 86.51
CA ASN A 263 -36.62 49.89 85.49
C ASN A 263 -38.06 49.41 85.75
N LEU A 264 -38.66 49.79 86.88
CA LEU A 264 -40.07 49.55 87.20
C LEU A 264 -40.95 50.64 86.57
N LYS A 265 -41.20 50.49 85.26
CA LYS A 265 -42.32 51.18 84.59
C LYS A 265 -43.63 50.49 84.99
N ILE A 266 -44.36 51.04 85.96
CA ILE A 266 -45.75 50.63 86.22
C ILE A 266 -46.63 51.28 85.14
N ASP A 267 -46.67 50.68 83.95
CA ASP A 267 -47.32 51.26 82.78
C ASP A 267 -48.87 51.14 82.81
N LYS A 268 -49.47 50.25 83.62
CA LYS A 268 -50.94 50.15 83.77
C LYS A 268 -51.35 49.24 84.93
N ILE A 269 -52.01 49.78 85.95
CA ILE A 269 -52.73 48.98 86.96
C ILE A 269 -54.13 48.72 86.41
N THR A 270 -54.43 47.45 86.09
CA THR A 270 -55.77 47.04 85.64
C THR A 270 -56.40 46.25 86.79
N VAL A 271 -57.21 46.94 87.61
CA VAL A 271 -58.02 46.29 88.65
C VAL A 271 -59.23 45.65 87.96
N TRP A 272 -59.29 44.33 87.99
CA TRP A 272 -60.50 43.58 87.66
C TRP A 272 -61.29 43.42 88.96
N ASP A 273 -62.34 44.21 89.12
CA ASP A 273 -63.38 43.98 90.12
C ASP A 273 -64.48 43.12 89.47
N SER A 274 -64.39 41.80 89.64
CA SER A 274 -65.49 40.89 89.33
C SER A 274 -66.34 40.76 90.58
N GLY A 275 -67.37 41.59 90.67
CA GLY A 275 -68.23 41.68 91.84
C GLY A 275 -68.89 40.37 92.26
N GLY A 276 -68.89 40.16 93.57
CA GLY A 276 -69.90 39.39 94.32
C GLY A 276 -69.44 38.07 94.94
N ASN A 277 -68.93 38.09 96.20
CA ASN A 277 -69.79 37.81 97.35
C ASN A 277 -69.09 38.01 98.73
N ASP A 278 -69.80 38.77 99.58
CA ASP A 278 -70.09 38.51 101.00
C ASP A 278 -69.06 38.69 102.11
N ASP A 279 -68.16 39.68 102.01
CA ASP A 279 -67.66 40.36 103.22
C ASP A 279 -67.10 41.76 102.90
N GLY A 280 -67.99 42.75 102.68
CA GLY A 280 -67.82 44.21 102.85
C GLY A 280 -66.53 44.94 102.40
N SER A 281 -65.59 44.29 101.74
CA SER A 281 -64.21 44.73 101.55
C SER A 281 -63.92 44.86 100.05
N SER A 282 -63.58 46.08 99.62
CA SER A 282 -63.30 46.38 98.22
C SER A 282 -61.93 45.85 97.78
N ALA A 283 -61.74 45.58 96.49
CA ALA A 283 -60.48 45.05 95.94
C ALA A 283 -59.24 45.92 96.26
N THR A 284 -59.42 47.20 96.60
CA THR A 284 -58.33 48.09 97.05
C THR A 284 -57.88 47.81 98.48
N SER A 285 -58.76 47.37 99.38
CA SER A 285 -58.37 46.96 100.74
C SER A 285 -57.65 45.60 100.72
N ASN A 286 -58.02 44.68 99.82
CA ASN A 286 -57.29 43.43 99.63
C ASN A 286 -55.91 43.63 98.97
N PHE A 287 -55.75 44.62 98.08
CA PHE A 287 -54.42 44.97 97.55
C PHE A 287 -53.49 45.51 98.65
N VAL A 288 -53.97 46.42 99.49
CA VAL A 288 -53.17 46.98 100.60
C VAL A 288 -52.84 45.91 101.65
N SER A 289 -53.79 45.03 101.97
CA SER A 289 -53.54 43.90 102.88
C SER A 289 -52.54 42.89 102.29
N SER A 290 -52.65 42.55 101.00
CA SER A 290 -51.71 41.65 100.32
C SER A 290 -50.30 42.25 100.16
N LEU A 291 -50.17 43.57 100.07
CA LEU A 291 -48.87 44.25 100.04
C LEU A 291 -48.20 44.22 101.42
N VAL A 292 -48.97 44.38 102.51
CA VAL A 292 -48.48 44.21 103.88
C VAL A 292 -48.12 42.75 104.19
N GLN A 293 -48.84 41.77 103.65
CA GLN A 293 -48.51 40.34 103.75
C GLN A 293 -47.37 39.88 102.83
N SER A 294 -47.02 40.64 101.79
CA SER A 294 -45.92 40.33 100.85
C SER A 294 -44.55 40.80 101.33
N LEU A 295 -44.49 41.57 102.42
CA LEU A 295 -43.27 41.81 103.15
C LEU A 295 -43.02 40.60 104.05
N PRO A 296 -41.96 39.79 103.80
CA PRO A 296 -41.57 38.75 104.73
C PRO A 296 -41.32 39.40 106.09
N PRO A 297 -41.84 38.86 107.21
CA PRO A 297 -41.52 39.39 108.52
C PRO A 297 -39.99 39.40 108.64
N ILE A 298 -39.38 40.59 108.65
CA ILE A 298 -37.92 40.74 108.77
C ILE A 298 -37.42 40.00 110.03
N HIS A 299 -38.29 39.86 111.02
CA HIS A 299 -38.09 39.09 112.23
C HIS A 299 -37.93 37.57 112.01
N ASP A 300 -38.62 36.95 111.04
CA ASP A 300 -38.49 35.50 110.76
C ASP A 300 -37.20 35.18 110.00
N VAL A 301 -36.77 36.08 109.11
CA VAL A 301 -35.48 35.97 108.41
C VAL A 301 -34.32 36.22 109.38
N ALA A 302 -34.48 37.15 110.32
CA ALA A 302 -33.48 37.44 111.35
C ALA A 302 -33.34 36.30 112.39
N LYS A 303 -34.46 35.65 112.78
CA LYS A 303 -34.44 34.47 113.67
C LYS A 303 -33.86 33.22 113.00
N MET A 304 -34.15 32.96 111.71
CA MET A 304 -33.46 31.88 110.95
C MET A 304 -31.96 32.15 110.77
N ALA A 305 -31.52 33.41 110.86
CA ALA A 305 -30.13 33.82 110.82
C ALA A 305 -29.45 33.98 112.20
N GLY A 306 -30.16 33.70 113.30
CA GLY A 306 -29.62 33.68 114.67
C GLY A 306 -29.29 35.06 115.26
N VAL A 307 -30.01 36.12 114.85
CA VAL A 307 -29.76 37.51 115.29
C VAL A 307 -31.05 38.13 115.85
N ASP A 308 -31.04 38.48 117.13
CA ASP A 308 -32.12 39.25 117.78
C ASP A 308 -31.99 40.74 117.45
N LEU A 309 -33.07 41.33 116.92
CA LEU A 309 -33.17 42.76 116.60
C LEU A 309 -33.77 43.53 117.80
N PRO A 310 -33.29 44.76 118.09
CA PRO A 310 -33.71 45.54 119.25
C PRO A 310 -35.18 46.03 119.20
N ASP A 311 -35.83 46.05 120.38
CA ASP A 311 -37.29 46.23 120.62
C ASP A 311 -37.95 47.51 120.07
N TYR A 312 -37.18 48.48 119.57
CA TYR A 312 -37.74 49.73 119.01
C TYR A 312 -38.31 49.55 117.59
N LEU A 313 -38.11 48.40 116.96
CA LEU A 313 -38.67 48.06 115.64
C LEU A 313 -40.09 47.47 115.71
N GLY A 314 -40.72 47.52 116.88
CA GLY A 314 -42.12 47.14 117.09
C GLY A 314 -42.27 45.66 117.38
N SER A 315 -42.85 45.35 118.54
CA SER A 315 -43.33 44.01 118.90
C SER A 315 -44.78 43.87 118.44
N LEU A 316 -45.10 42.74 117.81
CA LEU A 316 -46.48 42.34 117.57
C LEU A 316 -47.05 41.83 118.90
N THR A 317 -48.14 42.42 119.35
CA THR A 317 -48.95 41.92 120.47
C THR A 317 -49.47 40.52 120.15
N GLU A 318 -49.27 39.60 121.09
CA GLU A 318 -49.83 38.26 121.11
C GLU A 318 -51.35 38.36 121.29
N ASP A 319 -52.12 37.94 120.27
CA ASP A 319 -53.50 37.52 120.47
C ASP A 319 -53.48 36.03 120.82
N ASP A 320 -53.78 35.77 122.09
CA ASP A 320 -54.15 34.50 122.68
C ASP A 320 -55.57 34.16 122.23
N ASP A 321 -55.77 32.98 121.64
CA ASP A 321 -57.03 32.23 121.73
C ASP A 321 -56.84 30.79 121.19
N GLY A 322 -56.79 29.84 122.14
CA GLY A 322 -57.60 28.63 122.12
C GLY A 322 -57.31 27.55 121.06
N GLU A 323 -56.37 26.66 121.36
CA GLU A 323 -56.65 25.31 121.94
C GLU A 323 -55.41 24.73 122.64
#